data_AF-A0A8S3S7M0-F1
#
_entry.id   AF-A0A8S3S7M0-F1
#
_cell.length_a   1.000
_cell.length_b   1.000
_cell.length_c   1.000
_cell.angle_alpha   90.00
_cell.angle_beta   90.00
_cell.angle_gamma   90.00
#
_symmetry.space_group_name_H-M   'P 1'
#
loop_
_entity.id
_entity.type
_entity.pdbx_description
1 polymer ?
#
loop_
_entity_poly.entity_id
_entity_poly.type
_entity_poly.pdbx_seq_one_letter_code
_entity_poly.pdbx_strand_id
1 'polypeptide(L)'
;MYGEDHFVMMFGGLHIEMAAFKAFGSWLEDSEWTSVLVNAQVTSPGTADSFLKASPVTTTRRTHQVTACTLYRLLSNAYCQYKDVLRYDEVILEFEEWCLELSKQSPHFKFWYITLKFELTLLIFIRSIRANPSMPSPDLFGWQKLDGTWVPFLSVLADASMSCQDLIHCKK
;
A
#
# COMPACT_ATOMS: atom_id res chain seq x y z
N MET A 1 35.38 21.37 10.86
CA MET A 1 33.94 21.29 10.54
C MET A 1 33.64 19.83 10.29
N TYR A 2 32.92 19.18 11.20
CA TYR A 2 32.51 17.78 11.06
C TYR A 2 31.49 17.72 9.92
N GLY A 3 31.85 17.04 8.83
CA GLY A 3 30.88 16.65 7.81
C GLY A 3 30.05 15.52 8.38
N GLU A 4 28.73 15.72 8.45
CA GLU A 4 27.82 14.64 8.82
C GLU A 4 27.82 13.62 7.69
N ASP A 5 28.37 12.43 7.94
CA ASP A 5 28.32 11.32 7.00
C ASP A 5 26.85 10.91 6.79
N HIS A 6 26.27 11.33 5.67
CA HIS A 6 24.91 10.97 5.29
C HIS A 6 24.92 9.60 4.60
N PHE A 7 24.52 8.56 5.33
CA PHE A 7 24.36 7.22 4.79
C PHE A 7 22.96 7.03 4.21
N VAL A 8 22.87 6.74 2.91
CA VAL A 8 21.63 6.26 2.28
C VAL A 8 21.66 4.72 2.31
N MET A 9 20.93 4.11 3.26
CA MET A 9 20.77 2.66 3.29
C MET A 9 19.68 2.24 2.29
N MET A 10 20.08 1.68 1.15
CA MET A 10 19.16 1.03 0.22
C MET A 10 18.92 -0.42 0.63
N PHE A 11 17.74 -0.71 1.17
CA PHE A 11 17.31 -2.07 1.41
C PHE A 11 16.96 -2.78 0.09
N GLY A 12 17.30 -4.06 -0.03
CA GLY A 12 16.78 -4.87 -1.14
C GLY A 12 15.25 -4.93 -1.11
N GLY A 13 14.61 -5.04 -2.27
CA GLY A 13 13.14 -4.96 -2.39
C GLY A 13 12.37 -5.94 -1.49
N LEU A 14 12.94 -7.09 -1.17
CA LEU A 14 12.41 -8.04 -0.18
C LEU A 14 12.31 -7.43 1.23
N HIS A 15 13.36 -6.75 1.70
CA HIS A 15 13.38 -6.15 3.04
C HIS A 15 12.43 -4.95 3.13
N ILE A 16 12.31 -4.15 2.06
CA ILE A 16 11.33 -3.06 1.98
C ILE A 16 9.91 -3.63 2.06
N GLU A 17 9.62 -4.69 1.29
CA GLU A 17 8.33 -5.37 1.34
C GLU A 17 8.01 -5.91 2.74
N MET A 18 8.96 -6.59 3.38
CA MET A 18 8.78 -7.11 4.73
C MET A 18 8.55 -6.00 5.75
N ALA A 19 9.30 -4.88 5.67
CA ALA A 19 9.11 -3.74 6.56
C ALA A 19 7.73 -3.11 6.40
N ALA A 20 7.28 -2.96 5.15
CA ALA A 20 5.98 -2.38 4.84
C ALA A 20 4.83 -3.27 5.35
N PHE A 21 4.91 -4.60 5.16
CA PHE A 21 3.93 -5.53 5.72
C PHE A 21 3.97 -5.61 7.24
N LYS A 22 5.14 -5.47 7.90
CA LYS A 22 5.20 -5.43 9.38
C LYS A 22 4.57 -4.16 9.95
N ALA A 23 4.81 -3.01 9.31
CA ALA A 23 4.18 -1.76 9.70
C ALA A 23 2.65 -1.88 9.58
N PHE A 24 2.18 -2.48 8.49
CA PHE A 24 0.75 -2.72 8.31
C PHE A 24 0.19 -3.83 9.21
N GLY A 25 0.98 -4.85 9.52
CA GLY A 25 0.65 -5.85 10.54
C GLY A 25 0.45 -5.22 11.91
N SER A 26 1.25 -4.21 12.27
CA SER A 26 1.06 -3.46 13.53
C SER A 26 -0.24 -2.64 13.53
N TRP A 27 -0.69 -2.17 12.36
CA TRP A 27 -2.01 -1.52 12.22
C TRP A 27 -3.18 -2.51 12.38
N LEU A 28 -2.99 -3.75 11.94
CA LEU A 28 -3.99 -4.82 12.02
C LEU A 28 -3.96 -5.61 13.33
N GLU A 29 -2.95 -5.40 14.17
CA GLU A 29 -2.87 -6.00 15.49
C GLU A 29 -4.11 -5.61 16.30
N ASP A 30 -4.68 -6.59 17.02
CA ASP A 30 -5.91 -6.45 17.80
C ASP A 30 -7.18 -6.01 17.02
N SER A 31 -7.15 -6.00 15.69
CA SER A 31 -8.31 -5.65 14.84
C SER A 31 -9.25 -6.83 14.52
N GLU A 32 -9.02 -7.98 15.15
CA GLU A 32 -9.65 -9.28 14.83
C GLU A 32 -9.36 -9.82 13.41
N TRP A 33 -8.52 -9.15 12.61
CA TRP A 33 -8.19 -9.60 11.26
C TRP A 33 -7.71 -11.06 11.21
N THR A 34 -6.81 -11.46 12.12
CA THR A 34 -6.31 -12.84 12.20
C THR A 34 -7.43 -13.83 12.56
N SER A 35 -8.31 -13.48 13.49
CA SER A 35 -9.50 -14.26 13.83
C SER A 35 -10.44 -14.43 12.64
N VAL A 36 -10.68 -13.38 11.86
CA VAL A 36 -11.50 -13.44 10.64
C VAL A 36 -10.89 -14.39 9.62
N LEU A 37 -9.57 -14.36 9.41
CA LEU A 37 -8.87 -15.28 8.50
C LEU A 37 -9.01 -16.74 8.94
N VAL A 38 -8.90 -17.01 10.24
CA VAL A 38 -9.06 -18.34 10.81
C VAL A 38 -10.50 -18.82 10.68
N ASN A 39 -11.47 -17.99 11.04
CA ASN A 39 -12.89 -18.32 10.98
C ASN A 39 -13.36 -18.56 9.53
N ALA A 40 -12.80 -17.82 8.58
CA ALA A 40 -13.03 -18.02 7.15
C ALA A 40 -12.25 -19.20 6.56
N GLN A 41 -11.53 -19.97 7.38
CA GLN A 41 -10.70 -21.12 6.97
C GLN A 41 -9.64 -20.78 5.90
N VAL A 42 -9.18 -19.52 5.86
CA VAL A 42 -8.11 -19.08 4.95
C VAL A 42 -6.77 -19.60 5.42
N THR A 43 -6.59 -19.74 6.74
CA THR A 43 -5.33 -20.16 7.36
C THR A 43 -5.58 -20.77 8.74
N SER A 44 -4.55 -21.40 9.32
CA SER A 44 -4.59 -21.91 10.69
C SER A 44 -4.27 -20.80 11.72
N PRO A 45 -4.71 -20.93 12.98
CA PRO A 45 -4.42 -19.93 14.03
C PRO A 45 -2.92 -19.61 14.15
N GLY A 46 -2.07 -20.65 14.21
CA GLY A 46 -0.61 -20.46 14.34
C GLY A 46 0.05 -19.82 13.11
N THR A 47 -0.62 -19.80 11.96
CA THR A 47 -0.15 -19.15 10.73
C THR A 47 -0.75 -17.75 10.55
N ALA A 48 -1.93 -17.47 11.09
CA ALA A 48 -2.56 -16.15 10.99
C ALA A 48 -1.68 -15.06 11.64
N ASP A 49 -1.18 -15.33 12.86
CA ASP A 49 -0.34 -14.38 13.59
C ASP A 49 1.03 -14.15 12.94
N SER A 50 1.50 -15.11 12.14
CA SER A 50 2.76 -14.95 11.42
C SER A 50 2.65 -13.92 10.28
N PHE A 51 1.44 -13.68 9.76
CA PHE A 51 1.19 -12.65 8.75
C PHE A 51 1.32 -11.23 9.30
N LEU A 52 0.94 -10.99 10.58
CA LEU A 52 1.22 -9.71 11.26
C LEU A 52 2.73 -9.39 11.29
N LYS A 53 3.56 -10.44 11.29
CA LYS A 53 5.03 -10.35 11.33
C LYS A 53 5.69 -10.43 9.95
N ALA A 54 4.90 -10.41 8.87
CA ALA A 54 5.33 -10.58 7.48
C ALA A 54 6.12 -11.89 7.21
N SER A 55 5.72 -13.00 7.86
CA SER A 55 6.42 -14.27 7.78
C SER A 55 5.48 -15.45 7.48
N PRO A 56 5.71 -16.22 6.39
CA PRO A 56 6.55 -15.91 5.24
C PRO A 56 6.00 -14.73 4.43
N VAL A 57 6.88 -13.93 3.85
CA VAL A 57 6.52 -12.72 3.08
C VAL A 57 5.60 -13.01 1.88
N THR A 58 5.80 -14.14 1.20
CA THR A 58 5.05 -14.53 0.01
C THR A 58 3.61 -14.87 0.35
N THR A 59 3.41 -15.66 1.41
CA THR A 59 2.08 -16.02 1.92
C THR A 59 1.39 -14.81 2.51
N THR A 60 2.10 -13.99 3.30
CA THR A 60 1.56 -12.74 3.86
C THR A 60 0.99 -11.84 2.78
N ARG A 61 1.75 -11.61 1.68
CA ARG A 61 1.27 -10.84 0.54
C ARG A 61 0.00 -11.39 -0.09
N ARG A 62 -0.10 -12.72 -0.26
CA ARG A 62 -1.30 -13.36 -0.79
C ARG A 62 -2.50 -13.15 0.14
N THR A 63 -2.29 -13.25 1.45
CA THR A 63 -3.33 -12.98 2.45
C THR A 63 -3.82 -11.53 2.40
N HIS A 64 -2.90 -10.57 2.25
CA HIS A 64 -3.24 -9.16 2.04
C HIS A 64 -4.01 -8.91 0.73
N GLN A 65 -3.63 -9.58 -0.37
CA GLN A 65 -4.40 -9.53 -1.62
C GLN A 65 -5.83 -10.09 -1.44
N VAL A 66 -5.98 -11.22 -0.74
CA VAL A 66 -7.30 -11.79 -0.42
C VAL A 66 -8.10 -10.84 0.46
N THR A 67 -7.47 -10.21 1.45
CA THR A 67 -8.09 -9.22 2.34
C THR A 67 -8.59 -8.01 1.55
N ALA A 68 -7.75 -7.42 0.71
CA ALA A 68 -8.11 -6.28 -0.14
C ALA A 68 -9.29 -6.60 -1.06
N CYS A 69 -9.25 -7.74 -1.76
CA CYS A 69 -10.35 -8.19 -2.63
C CYS A 69 -11.65 -8.42 -1.85
N THR A 70 -11.54 -9.01 -0.65
CA THR A 70 -12.70 -9.31 0.19
C THR A 70 -13.33 -8.03 0.72
N LEU A 71 -12.53 -7.11 1.27
CA LEU A 71 -12.99 -5.81 1.74
C LEU A 71 -13.64 -4.99 0.62
N TYR A 72 -13.01 -4.92 -0.55
CA TYR A 72 -13.59 -4.23 -1.71
C TYR A 72 -14.93 -4.84 -2.10
N ARG A 73 -15.03 -6.17 -2.20
CA ARG A 73 -16.27 -6.86 -2.56
C ARG A 73 -17.38 -6.65 -1.53
N LEU A 74 -17.07 -6.74 -0.24
CA LEU A 74 -18.03 -6.48 0.84
C LEU A 74 -18.54 -5.04 0.76
N LEU A 75 -17.64 -4.08 0.54
CA LEU A 75 -17.97 -2.66 0.43
C LEU A 75 -18.83 -2.36 -0.81
N SER A 76 -18.48 -2.93 -1.98
CA SER A 76 -19.28 -2.81 -3.20
C SER A 76 -20.67 -3.42 -3.05
N ASN A 77 -20.78 -4.58 -2.40
CA ASN A 77 -22.07 -5.21 -2.13
C ASN A 77 -22.93 -4.35 -1.21
N ALA A 78 -22.35 -3.80 -0.15
CA ALA A 78 -23.05 -2.90 0.77
C ALA A 78 -23.52 -1.61 0.05
N TYR A 79 -22.72 -1.08 -0.87
CA TYR A 79 -23.13 0.06 -1.69
C TYR A 79 -24.29 -0.29 -2.65
N CYS A 80 -24.28 -1.47 -3.26
CA CYS A 80 -25.42 -1.92 -4.07
C CYS A 80 -26.71 -2.02 -3.23
N GLN A 81 -26.63 -2.61 -2.04
CA GLN A 81 -27.78 -2.68 -1.13
C GLN A 81 -28.26 -1.30 -0.68
N TYR A 82 -27.34 -0.36 -0.43
CA TYR A 82 -27.68 1.03 -0.16
C TYR A 82 -28.55 1.60 -1.28
N LYS A 83 -28.13 1.44 -2.55
CA LYS A 83 -28.88 1.94 -3.71
C LYS A 83 -30.27 1.29 -3.85
N ASP A 84 -30.40 0.03 -3.50
CA ASP A 84 -31.66 -0.72 -3.63
C ASP A 84 -32.72 -0.29 -2.60
N VAL A 85 -32.30 0.26 -1.47
CA VAL A 85 -33.21 0.65 -0.35
C VAL A 85 -33.60 2.13 -0.40
N LEU A 86 -32.93 2.94 -1.23
CA LEU A 86 -33.24 4.36 -1.37
C LEU A 86 -34.66 4.59 -1.92
N ARG A 87 -35.32 5.61 -1.39
CA ARG A 87 -36.59 6.09 -1.92
C ARG A 87 -36.35 6.82 -3.26
N TYR A 88 -37.39 6.89 -4.09
CA TYR A 88 -37.31 7.47 -5.44
C TYR A 88 -36.85 8.95 -5.46
N ASP A 89 -37.06 9.67 -4.35
CA ASP A 89 -36.71 11.08 -4.17
C ASP A 89 -35.34 11.32 -3.52
N GLU A 90 -34.65 10.28 -3.08
CA GLU A 90 -33.35 10.41 -2.41
C GLU A 90 -32.20 10.47 -3.43
N VAL A 91 -31.27 11.41 -3.22
CA VAL A 91 -30.07 11.52 -4.05
C VAL A 91 -29.12 10.37 -3.75
N ILE A 92 -28.80 9.58 -4.77
CA ILE A 92 -27.79 8.54 -4.69
C ILE A 92 -26.41 9.20 -4.59
N LEU A 93 -25.73 9.00 -3.47
CA LEU A 93 -24.33 9.42 -3.33
C LEU A 93 -23.44 8.53 -4.18
N GLU A 94 -22.41 9.12 -4.80
CA GLU A 94 -21.37 8.36 -5.48
C GLU A 94 -20.58 7.49 -4.49
N PHE A 95 -19.99 6.39 -4.97
CA PHE A 95 -19.39 5.35 -4.12
C PHE A 95 -18.42 5.90 -3.08
N GLU A 96 -17.49 6.77 -3.49
CA GLU A 96 -16.49 7.33 -2.57
C GLU A 96 -17.11 8.30 -1.57
N GLU A 97 -18.07 9.12 -2.00
CA GLU A 97 -18.79 10.05 -1.13
C GLU A 97 -19.62 9.30 -0.08
N TRP A 98 -20.31 8.23 -0.49
CA TRP A 98 -21.02 7.34 0.41
C TRP A 98 -20.10 6.69 1.45
N CYS A 99 -18.92 6.21 1.03
CA CYS A 99 -17.94 5.65 1.96
C CYS A 99 -17.43 6.70 2.96
N LEU A 100 -17.20 7.93 2.51
CA LEU A 100 -16.79 9.03 3.39
C LEU A 100 -17.88 9.38 4.39
N GLU A 101 -19.15 9.35 3.97
CA GLU A 101 -20.28 9.63 4.85
C GLU A 101 -20.46 8.54 5.91
N LEU A 102 -20.44 7.27 5.52
CA LEU A 102 -20.48 6.15 6.49
C LEU A 102 -19.28 6.14 7.44
N SER A 103 -18.11 6.58 6.97
CA SER A 103 -16.92 6.71 7.83
C SER A 103 -17.09 7.76 8.93
N LYS A 104 -17.96 8.77 8.75
CA LYS A 104 -18.29 9.72 9.82
C LYS A 104 -19.22 9.10 10.86
N GLN A 105 -20.07 8.17 10.46
CA GLN A 105 -21.13 7.59 11.28
C GLN A 105 -20.67 6.37 12.07
N SER A 106 -19.72 5.58 11.55
CA SER A 106 -19.25 4.35 12.18
C SER A 106 -17.71 4.29 12.25
N PRO A 107 -17.12 4.31 13.46
CA PRO A 107 -15.68 4.12 13.65
C PRO A 107 -15.18 2.77 13.09
N HIS A 108 -15.99 1.72 13.21
CA HIS A 108 -15.65 0.39 12.68
C HIS A 108 -15.61 0.40 11.16
N PHE A 109 -16.60 1.03 10.52
CA PHE A 109 -16.59 1.20 9.06
C PHE A 109 -15.37 2.00 8.61
N LYS A 110 -15.09 3.13 9.29
CA LYS A 110 -13.93 3.98 9.01
C LYS A 110 -12.63 3.20 9.10
N PHE A 111 -12.45 2.38 10.13
CA PHE A 111 -11.27 1.55 10.31
C PHE A 111 -11.06 0.61 9.12
N TRP A 112 -12.08 -0.16 8.74
CA TRP A 112 -11.98 -1.12 7.62
C TRP A 112 -11.85 -0.44 6.25
N TYR A 113 -12.43 0.75 6.08
CA TYR A 113 -12.27 1.55 4.88
C TYR A 113 -10.85 2.10 4.73
N ILE A 114 -10.25 2.62 5.82
CA ILE A 114 -8.85 3.02 5.85
C ILE A 114 -7.94 1.81 5.59
N THR A 115 -8.26 0.66 6.20
CA THR A 115 -7.54 -0.60 6.00
C THR A 115 -7.54 -1.01 4.53
N LEU A 116 -8.68 -0.95 3.84
CA LEU A 116 -8.75 -1.20 2.39
C LEU A 116 -7.90 -0.22 1.58
N LYS A 117 -7.97 1.08 1.87
CA LYS A 117 -7.14 2.08 1.17
C LYS A 117 -5.65 1.79 1.38
N PHE A 118 -5.25 1.47 2.60
CA PHE A 118 -3.86 1.13 2.93
C PHE A 118 -3.42 -0.16 2.22
N GLU A 119 -4.22 -1.23 2.26
CA GLU A 119 -3.95 -2.48 1.52
C GLU A 119 -3.66 -2.22 0.05
N LEU A 120 -4.52 -1.46 -0.63
CA LEU A 120 -4.38 -1.16 -2.06
C LEU A 120 -3.10 -0.35 -2.34
N THR A 121 -2.83 0.69 -1.57
CA THR A 121 -1.61 1.50 -1.69
C THR A 121 -0.36 0.67 -1.45
N LEU A 122 -0.37 -0.16 -0.40
CA LEU A 122 0.73 -1.05 -0.04
C LEU A 122 1.02 -2.08 -1.14
N LEU A 123 -0.02 -2.72 -1.69
CA LEU A 123 0.12 -3.70 -2.76
C LEU A 123 0.62 -3.08 -4.07
N ILE A 124 0.18 -1.86 -4.42
CA ILE A 124 0.68 -1.10 -5.57
C ILE A 124 2.17 -0.76 -5.36
N PHE A 125 2.53 -0.29 -4.18
CA PHE A 125 3.92 0.02 -3.82
C PHE A 125 4.84 -1.21 -3.87
N ILE A 126 4.41 -2.34 -3.32
CA ILE A 126 5.18 -3.59 -3.38
C ILE A 126 5.33 -4.07 -4.82
N ARG A 127 4.28 -3.90 -5.65
CA ARG A 127 4.34 -4.23 -7.07
C ARG A 127 5.37 -3.37 -7.80
N SER A 128 5.45 -2.06 -7.51
CA SER A 128 6.40 -1.16 -8.18
C SER A 128 7.85 -1.51 -7.84
N ILE A 129 8.14 -1.88 -6.58
CA ILE A 129 9.48 -2.34 -6.17
C ILE A 129 9.87 -3.65 -6.87
N ARG A 130 8.93 -4.59 -6.99
CA ARG A 130 9.20 -5.90 -7.59
C ARG A 130 9.26 -5.91 -9.10
N ALA A 131 8.67 -4.91 -9.75
CA ALA A 131 8.69 -4.78 -11.20
C ALA A 131 10.11 -4.53 -11.74
N ASN A 132 11.10 -4.27 -10.87
CA ASN A 132 12.49 -3.98 -11.25
C ASN A 132 12.56 -3.00 -12.42
N PRO A 133 12.13 -1.73 -12.25
CA PRO A 133 12.54 -0.71 -13.19
C PRO A 133 14.07 -0.72 -13.25
N SER A 134 14.65 -0.72 -14.45
CA SER A 134 16.10 -0.60 -14.60
C SER A 134 16.53 0.63 -13.80
N MET A 135 17.35 0.43 -12.77
CA MET A 135 17.85 1.56 -12.00
C MET A 135 18.56 2.49 -12.99
N PRO A 136 18.16 3.77 -13.08
CA PRO A 136 18.94 4.72 -13.85
C PRO A 136 20.36 4.74 -13.29
N SER A 137 21.36 4.95 -14.16
CA SER A 137 22.76 5.02 -13.75
C SER A 137 22.91 5.95 -12.53
N PRO A 138 23.82 5.66 -11.58
CA PRO A 138 24.15 6.59 -10.50
C PRO A 138 24.41 8.03 -10.97
N ASP A 139 24.89 8.20 -12.21
CA ASP A 139 25.04 9.49 -12.91
C ASP A 139 23.76 10.35 -12.95
N LEU A 140 22.58 9.72 -12.83
CA LEU A 140 21.27 10.37 -12.86
C LEU A 140 20.70 10.62 -11.45
N PHE A 141 21.32 10.09 -10.40
CA PHE A 141 20.82 10.10 -9.03
C PHE A 141 21.75 10.82 -8.07
N GLY A 142 21.95 12.12 -8.29
CA GLY A 142 22.66 12.97 -7.35
C GLY A 142 24.14 12.59 -7.12
N TRP A 143 24.75 11.87 -8.05
CA TRP A 143 26.18 11.59 -8.09
C TRP A 143 26.70 11.96 -9.47
N GLN A 144 27.84 12.65 -9.50
CA GLN A 144 28.55 12.98 -10.73
C GLN A 144 30.01 12.55 -10.63
N LYS A 145 30.62 12.23 -11.77
CA LYS A 145 32.02 11.83 -11.83
C LYS A 145 32.89 13.03 -12.19
N LEU A 146 33.63 13.56 -11.22
CA LEU A 146 34.60 14.65 -11.39
C LEU A 146 36.01 14.10 -11.24
N ASP A 147 36.85 14.31 -12.25
CA ASP A 147 38.25 13.85 -12.30
C ASP A 147 38.43 12.37 -11.92
N GLY A 148 37.53 11.52 -12.41
CA GLY A 148 37.53 10.08 -12.15
C GLY A 148 36.97 9.66 -10.80
N THR A 149 36.60 10.60 -9.93
CA THR A 149 36.06 10.35 -8.58
C THR A 149 34.57 10.64 -8.52
N TRP A 150 33.80 9.79 -7.85
CA TRP A 150 32.37 10.00 -7.64
C TRP A 150 32.14 11.00 -6.50
N VAL A 151 31.41 12.08 -6.78
CA VAL A 151 31.06 13.09 -5.79
C VAL A 151 29.54 13.32 -5.76
N PRO A 152 28.94 13.53 -4.57
CA PRO A 152 27.53 13.80 -4.46
C PRO A 152 27.23 15.20 -5.01
N PHE A 153 26.16 15.31 -5.79
CA PHE A 153 25.65 16.54 -6.36
C PHE A 153 24.16 16.63 -6.03
N LEU A 154 23.72 17.74 -5.42
CA LEU A 154 22.30 18.01 -5.29
C LEU A 154 21.76 18.40 -6.66
N SER A 155 21.20 17.43 -7.40
CA SER A 155 20.24 17.78 -8.43
C SER A 155 18.96 18.20 -7.72
N VAL A 156 18.43 19.37 -8.08
CA VAL A 156 17.02 19.64 -7.83
C VAL A 156 16.29 18.51 -8.55
N LEU A 157 15.62 17.62 -7.81
CA LEU A 157 14.77 16.59 -8.40
C LEU A 157 13.95 17.29 -9.48
N ALA A 158 14.15 16.92 -10.75
CA ALA A 158 13.26 17.39 -11.81
C ALA A 158 11.84 17.10 -11.32
N ASP A 159 10.98 18.13 -11.34
CA ASP A 159 9.65 18.11 -10.70
C ASP A 159 9.05 16.72 -10.83
N ALA A 160 8.87 16.03 -9.69
CA ALA A 160 8.36 14.67 -9.62
C ALA A 160 7.05 14.47 -10.42
N SER A 161 6.39 15.57 -10.77
CA SER A 161 5.35 15.70 -11.79
C SER A 161 5.65 14.94 -13.09
N MET A 162 6.83 15.10 -13.71
CA MET A 162 7.10 14.51 -15.04
C MET A 162 7.25 12.98 -14.98
N SER A 163 7.98 12.47 -13.99
CA SER A 163 8.12 11.02 -13.80
C SER A 163 6.81 10.34 -13.36
N CYS A 164 5.91 11.06 -12.69
CA CYS A 164 4.56 10.57 -12.41
C CYS A 164 3.65 10.65 -13.65
N GLN A 165 3.81 11.63 -14.52
CA GLN A 165 3.04 11.76 -15.77
C GLN A 165 3.37 10.63 -16.77
N ASP A 166 4.63 10.21 -16.85
CA ASP A 166 5.04 9.10 -17.71
C ASP A 166 4.51 7.73 -17.24
N LEU A 167 4.19 7.58 -15.94
CA LEU A 167 3.53 6.39 -15.39
C LEU A 167 2.01 6.35 -15.70
N ILE A 168 1.39 7.49 -15.97
CA ILE A 168 -0.05 7.60 -16.27
C ILE A 168 -0.33 7.36 -17.75
N HIS A 169 0.61 7.72 -18.63
CA HIS A 169 0.50 7.44 -20.06
C HIS A 169 1.12 6.09 -20.42
N CYS A 170 0.38 5.00 -20.24
CA CYS A 170 0.64 3.76 -20.95
C CYS A 170 0.66 4.05 -22.46
N LYS A 171 1.83 3.97 -23.10
CA LYS A 171 1.93 3.94 -24.56
C LYS A 171 1.15 2.72 -25.08
N LYS A 172 0.25 2.98 -26.03
CA LYS A 172 -0.41 1.95 -26.85
C LYS A 172 0.63 1.16 -27.66
#